data_AF-A0A8T5M9D4-F1
#
_entry.id   AF-A0A8T5M9D4-F1
#
_cell.length_a   1.000
_cell.length_b   1.000
_cell.length_c   1.000
_cell.angle_alpha   90.00
_cell.angle_beta   90.00
_cell.angle_gamma   90.00
#
_symmetry.space_group_name_H-M   'P 1'
#
loop_
_entity.id
_entity.type
_entity.pdbx_description
1 polymer ?
#
loop_
_entity_poly.entity_id
_entity_poly.type
_entity_poly.pdbx_seq_one_letter_code
_entity_poly.pdbx_strand_id
1 'polypeptide(L)'
;MLRKGKGNSRRCFNGGATYGVYRELGDEFVFRKRFKWFLFRFVMKKGIVVILFVVLLSSGVFALNGSLGLNGSLGGLNGSLDTGAVKGRTNEILAKEIQVPENLQFFTRIIFGLKANEPVTLQTLIIFVALWLITLLLVKSVLEFAPMVGEGAKAWLIGIIVTLLIALAGGIKLLVGWIFSISMFFGLLEGWGLVRIVISLIVLAGVYYLISKFLKFMKARRKVEQAEHAGEDAGFVSAMGKTARKSME
;
A
#
# COMPACT_ATOMS: atom_id res chain seq x y z
N MET A 1 -18.74 74.70 -33.33
CA MET A 1 -17.54 74.08 -32.72
C MET A 1 -17.88 72.66 -32.31
N LEU A 2 -17.30 71.69 -33.01
CA LEU A 2 -17.50 70.25 -32.86
C LEU A 2 -16.31 69.66 -32.08
N ARG A 3 -16.54 68.85 -31.03
CA ARG A 3 -15.53 67.92 -30.51
C ARG A 3 -16.04 66.49 -30.63
N LYS A 4 -15.59 65.82 -31.70
CA LYS A 4 -15.61 64.37 -31.89
C LYS A 4 -14.61 63.72 -30.93
N GLY A 5 -15.10 63.04 -29.90
CA GLY A 5 -14.31 62.11 -29.09
C GLY A 5 -14.33 60.71 -29.68
N LYS A 6 -13.43 60.44 -30.65
CA LYS A 6 -13.05 59.07 -31.03
C LYS A 6 -12.04 58.58 -29.99
N GLY A 7 -12.32 57.48 -29.32
CA GLY A 7 -11.40 56.96 -28.30
C GLY A 7 -11.64 55.51 -27.90
N ASN A 8 -10.93 54.63 -28.60
CA ASN A 8 -10.32 53.41 -28.07
C ASN A 8 -11.14 52.10 -28.01
N SER A 9 -11.15 51.44 -29.17
CA SER A 9 -10.74 50.03 -29.37
C SER A 9 -11.04 49.04 -28.25
N ARG A 10 -12.18 48.37 -28.41
CA ARG A 10 -12.37 46.98 -27.98
C ARG A 10 -11.38 46.11 -28.76
N ARG A 11 -10.20 45.82 -28.20
CA ARG A 11 -9.37 44.73 -28.70
C ARG A 11 -9.70 43.45 -27.94
N CYS A 12 -10.36 42.57 -28.66
CA CYS A 12 -10.50 41.16 -28.39
C CYS A 12 -9.16 40.57 -27.93
N PHE A 13 -9.11 40.03 -26.71
CA PHE A 13 -8.20 38.95 -26.37
C PHE A 13 -9.04 37.71 -26.11
N ASN A 14 -9.60 37.17 -27.18
CA ASN A 14 -10.20 35.84 -27.19
C ASN A 14 -9.18 34.92 -27.85
N GLY A 15 -8.13 34.58 -27.10
CA GLY A 15 -6.94 33.89 -27.61
C GLY A 15 -6.20 33.10 -26.55
N GLY A 16 -6.91 32.55 -25.56
CA GLY A 16 -6.31 31.87 -24.41
C GLY A 16 -6.77 30.44 -24.14
N ALA A 17 -7.67 29.86 -24.97
CA ALA A 17 -8.34 28.61 -24.60
C ALA A 17 -7.89 27.34 -25.36
N THR A 18 -7.08 27.45 -26.43
CA THR A 18 -6.76 26.28 -27.27
C THR A 18 -5.34 25.72 -27.11
N TYR A 19 -4.45 26.38 -26.36
CA TYR A 19 -3.12 25.84 -26.04
C TYR A 19 -3.12 24.87 -24.85
N GLY A 20 -4.28 24.62 -24.21
CA GLY A 20 -4.41 23.70 -23.09
C GLY A 20 -4.48 22.21 -23.47
N VAL A 21 -4.90 21.89 -24.69
CA VAL A 21 -5.29 20.50 -25.04
C VAL A 21 -4.12 19.67 -25.58
N TYR A 22 -3.13 20.28 -26.25
CA TYR A 22 -1.94 19.56 -26.74
C TYR A 22 -0.86 19.35 -25.67
N ARG A 23 -1.03 19.92 -24.47
CA ARG A 23 -0.14 19.67 -23.33
C ARG A 23 -0.41 18.32 -22.66
N GLU A 24 -1.64 17.80 -22.75
CA GLU A 24 -2.02 16.55 -22.08
C GLU A 24 -1.47 15.28 -22.78
N LEU A 25 -1.28 15.30 -24.10
CA LEU A 25 -0.74 14.14 -24.85
C LEU A 25 0.79 13.98 -24.72
N GLY A 26 1.52 15.08 -24.51
CA GLY A 26 2.96 15.04 -24.20
C GLY A 26 3.25 14.54 -22.78
N ASP A 27 2.30 14.75 -21.86
CA ASP A 27 2.42 14.35 -20.47
C ASP A 27 2.30 12.84 -20.28
N GLU A 28 1.57 12.09 -21.13
CA GLU A 28 1.51 10.61 -21.08
C GLU A 28 2.91 9.97 -21.23
N PHE A 29 3.73 10.48 -22.16
CA PHE A 29 5.06 9.92 -22.44
C PHE A 29 6.09 10.32 -21.37
N VAL A 30 6.04 11.58 -20.91
CA VAL A 30 6.86 12.06 -19.79
C VAL A 30 6.43 11.39 -18.48
N PHE A 31 5.13 11.10 -18.31
CA PHE A 31 4.58 10.38 -17.17
C PHE A 31 5.09 8.94 -17.15
N ARG A 32 5.13 8.20 -18.26
CA ARG A 32 5.73 6.84 -18.25
C ARG A 32 7.21 6.84 -17.82
N LYS A 33 7.99 7.81 -18.29
CA LYS A 33 9.42 7.93 -17.95
C LYS A 33 9.63 8.39 -16.50
N ARG A 34 8.87 9.38 -16.04
CA ARG A 34 8.84 9.81 -14.63
C ARG A 34 8.22 8.76 -13.71
N PHE A 35 7.31 7.92 -14.19
CA PHE A 35 6.67 6.86 -13.43
C PHE A 35 7.63 5.69 -13.20
N LYS A 36 8.45 5.31 -14.17
CA LYS A 36 9.56 4.36 -13.93
C LYS A 36 10.55 4.92 -12.90
N TRP A 37 10.93 6.19 -13.02
CA TRP A 37 11.86 6.83 -12.07
C TRP A 37 11.23 7.05 -10.68
N PHE A 38 9.94 7.32 -10.61
CA PHE A 38 9.18 7.45 -9.36
C PHE A 38 8.91 6.10 -8.72
N LEU A 39 8.59 5.04 -9.49
CA LEU A 39 8.58 3.67 -9.01
C LEU A 39 9.95 3.30 -8.44
N PHE A 40 11.03 3.61 -9.16
CA PHE A 40 12.38 3.36 -8.68
C PHE A 40 12.69 4.13 -7.39
N ARG A 41 12.29 5.41 -7.26
CA ARG A 41 12.49 6.22 -6.05
C ARG A 41 11.57 5.85 -4.89
N PHE A 42 10.35 5.38 -5.16
CA PHE A 42 9.37 4.96 -4.16
C PHE A 42 9.69 3.55 -3.65
N VAL A 43 10.09 2.65 -4.55
CA VAL A 43 10.71 1.36 -4.25
C VAL A 43 12.05 1.56 -3.54
N MET A 44 12.85 2.58 -3.86
CA MET A 44 14.07 2.83 -3.08
C MET A 44 13.78 3.44 -1.71
N LYS A 45 12.92 4.45 -1.55
CA LYS A 45 12.70 5.09 -0.23
C LYS A 45 11.80 4.30 0.71
N LYS A 46 10.71 3.70 0.21
CA LYS A 46 9.82 2.86 1.02
C LYS A 46 10.13 1.38 0.90
N GLY A 47 10.67 0.93 -0.23
CA GLY A 47 11.20 -0.42 -0.33
C GLY A 47 12.53 -0.59 0.41
N ILE A 48 13.34 0.45 0.69
CA ILE A 48 14.38 0.32 1.73
C ILE A 48 13.74 0.00 3.08
N VAL A 49 12.61 0.62 3.45
CA VAL A 49 11.95 0.28 4.73
C VAL A 49 11.40 -1.14 4.70
N VAL A 50 10.79 -1.59 3.59
CA VAL A 50 10.30 -2.96 3.46
C VAL A 50 11.45 -3.98 3.40
N ILE A 51 12.54 -3.69 2.67
CA ILE A 51 13.74 -4.53 2.60
C ILE A 51 14.44 -4.54 3.94
N LEU A 52 14.59 -3.40 4.63
CA LEU A 52 15.17 -3.32 5.97
C LEU A 52 14.30 -4.08 6.98
N PHE A 53 12.96 -4.02 6.84
CA PHE A 53 12.03 -4.77 7.66
C PHE A 53 12.09 -6.28 7.36
N VAL A 54 12.19 -6.68 6.09
CA VAL A 54 12.40 -8.07 5.68
C VAL A 54 13.76 -8.58 6.12
N VAL A 55 14.81 -7.75 6.03
CA VAL A 55 16.16 -8.06 6.50
C VAL A 55 16.15 -8.18 8.03
N LEU A 56 15.50 -7.28 8.77
CA LEU A 56 15.32 -7.36 10.22
C LEU A 56 14.55 -8.62 10.63
N LEU A 57 13.43 -8.92 9.97
CA LEU A 57 12.67 -10.14 10.23
C LEU A 57 13.48 -11.40 9.88
N SER A 58 14.21 -11.39 8.76
CA SER A 58 15.09 -12.51 8.39
C SER A 58 16.25 -12.68 9.37
N SER A 59 16.81 -11.57 9.88
CA SER A 59 17.88 -11.60 10.89
C SER A 59 17.38 -12.14 12.23
N GLY A 60 16.12 -11.86 12.60
CA GLY A 60 15.46 -12.45 13.76
C GLY A 60 15.28 -13.97 13.61
N VAL A 61 14.91 -14.44 12.41
CA VAL A 61 14.82 -15.88 12.10
C VAL A 61 16.20 -16.55 12.17
N PHE A 62 17.26 -15.88 11.68
CA PHE A 62 18.64 -16.38 11.80
C PHE A 62 19.16 -16.36 13.24
N ALA A 63 18.83 -15.35 14.05
CA ALA A 63 19.24 -15.25 15.45
C ALA A 63 18.57 -16.32 16.33
N LEU A 64 17.29 -16.63 16.07
CA LEU A 64 16.58 -17.72 16.76
C LEU A 64 17.14 -19.10 16.38
N ASN A 65 17.68 -19.26 15.17
CA ASN A 65 18.42 -20.46 14.77
C ASN A 65 19.83 -20.53 15.39
N GLY A 66 20.47 -19.39 15.65
CA GLY A 66 21.79 -19.32 16.29
C GLY A 66 21.79 -19.74 17.77
N SER A 67 20.69 -19.47 18.50
CA SER A 67 20.57 -19.86 19.92
C SER A 67 20.20 -21.33 20.15
N LEU A 68 19.80 -22.07 19.10
CA LEU A 68 19.41 -23.48 19.17
C LEU A 68 20.59 -24.48 19.08
N GLY A 69 21.82 -24.05 19.39
CA GLY A 69 22.97 -24.97 19.49
C GLY A 69 23.67 -25.29 18.16
N LEU A 70 23.69 -24.35 17.21
CA LEU A 70 24.34 -24.51 15.90
C LEU A 70 25.86 -24.26 15.91
N ASN A 71 26.44 -23.84 17.03
CA ASN A 71 27.89 -23.58 17.17
C ASN A 71 28.76 -24.85 17.16
N GLY A 72 28.17 -26.05 17.23
CA GLY A 72 28.92 -27.32 17.26
C GLY A 72 29.13 -28.00 15.89
N SER A 73 28.49 -27.57 14.80
CA SER A 73 28.44 -28.36 13.54
C SER A 73 28.84 -27.61 12.26
N LEU A 74 29.20 -26.33 12.35
CA LEU A 74 29.65 -25.55 11.18
C LEU A 74 31.13 -25.77 10.81
N GLY A 75 31.91 -26.44 11.67
CA GLY A 75 33.31 -26.80 11.39
C GLY A 75 33.51 -27.92 10.36
N GLY A 76 32.45 -28.60 9.91
CA GLY A 76 32.53 -29.75 9.00
C GLY A 76 32.16 -29.48 7.53
N LEU A 77 31.72 -28.26 7.18
CA LEU A 77 31.11 -27.95 5.87
C LEU A 77 32.08 -27.47 4.78
N ASN A 78 33.39 -27.71 4.94
CA ASN A 78 34.40 -27.32 3.96
C ASN A 78 34.61 -28.35 2.81
N GLY A 79 33.72 -29.33 2.65
CA GLY A 79 33.81 -30.34 1.60
C GLY A 79 32.44 -30.66 0.99
N SER A 80 32.27 -30.33 -0.30
CA SER A 80 31.12 -30.65 -1.15
C SER A 80 29.78 -29.99 -0.74
N LEU A 81 29.37 -29.02 -1.54
CA LEU A 81 28.07 -28.33 -1.43
C LEU A 81 26.94 -29.26 -1.90
N ASP A 82 26.64 -30.28 -1.10
CA ASP A 82 25.50 -31.16 -1.33
C ASP A 82 24.20 -30.44 -0.93
N THR A 83 23.60 -29.76 -1.91
CA THR A 83 22.37 -28.97 -1.75
C THR A 83 21.18 -29.80 -1.26
N GLY A 84 21.22 -31.13 -1.40
CA GLY A 84 20.20 -32.04 -0.86
C GLY A 84 20.15 -32.04 0.67
N ALA A 85 21.31 -32.05 1.34
CA ALA A 85 21.40 -32.08 2.80
C ALA A 85 20.92 -30.75 3.44
N VAL A 86 21.19 -29.61 2.78
CA VAL A 86 20.71 -28.29 3.22
C VAL A 86 19.19 -28.17 3.09
N LYS A 87 18.60 -28.74 2.03
CA LYS A 87 17.15 -28.76 1.81
C LYS A 87 16.43 -29.57 2.91
N GLY A 88 16.97 -30.73 3.28
CA GLY A 88 16.41 -31.58 4.33
C GLY A 88 16.37 -30.88 5.70
N ARG A 89 17.49 -30.30 6.14
CA ARG A 89 17.57 -29.62 7.46
C ARG A 89 16.79 -28.32 7.51
N THR A 90 16.72 -27.58 6.40
CA THR A 90 15.93 -26.33 6.33
C THR A 90 14.44 -26.64 6.43
N ASN A 91 13.96 -27.67 5.72
CA ASN A 91 12.57 -28.12 5.84
C ASN A 91 12.27 -28.68 7.23
N GLU A 92 13.20 -29.39 7.86
CA GLU A 92 13.01 -29.93 9.22
C GLU A 92 12.96 -28.84 10.29
N ILE A 93 13.81 -27.80 10.21
CA ILE A 93 13.77 -26.65 11.12
C ILE A 93 12.51 -25.80 10.90
N LEU A 94 12.02 -25.69 9.65
CA LEU A 94 10.78 -24.99 9.35
C LEU A 94 9.52 -25.80 9.65
N ALA A 95 9.61 -27.13 9.62
CA ALA A 95 8.52 -28.06 9.93
C ALA A 95 8.46 -28.43 11.40
N LYS A 96 9.57 -28.28 12.15
CA LYS A 96 9.52 -28.19 13.61
C LYS A 96 8.65 -26.99 13.91
N GLU A 97 7.44 -27.28 14.36
CA GLU A 97 6.54 -26.32 14.96
C GLU A 97 7.31 -25.64 16.10
N ILE A 98 7.96 -24.51 15.80
CA ILE A 98 8.49 -23.64 16.84
C ILE A 98 7.26 -23.20 17.60
N GLN A 99 6.98 -23.89 18.70
CA GLN A 99 5.89 -23.55 19.59
C GLN A 99 6.20 -22.15 20.09
N VAL A 100 5.46 -21.19 19.57
CA VAL A 100 5.55 -19.79 19.97
C VAL A 100 5.35 -19.77 21.48
N PRO A 101 6.21 -19.10 22.27
CA PRO A 101 6.06 -19.07 23.72
C PRO A 101 4.64 -18.60 24.09
N GLU A 102 4.04 -19.21 25.12
CA GLU A 102 2.62 -19.02 25.48
C GLU A 102 2.23 -17.54 25.61
N ASN A 103 3.14 -16.71 26.13
CA ASN A 103 2.95 -15.27 26.27
C ASN A 103 2.66 -14.58 24.93
N LEU A 104 3.35 -14.95 23.85
CA LEU A 104 3.13 -14.39 22.51
C LEU A 104 1.90 -14.99 21.82
N GLN A 105 1.54 -16.24 22.15
CA GLN A 105 0.31 -16.84 21.65
C GLN A 105 -0.93 -16.10 22.17
N PHE A 106 -0.89 -15.61 23.42
CA PHE A 106 -1.99 -14.84 23.98
C PHE A 106 -2.26 -13.55 23.19
N PHE A 107 -1.22 -12.75 22.93
CA PHE A 107 -1.37 -11.52 22.16
C PHE A 107 -1.85 -11.76 20.73
N THR A 108 -1.31 -12.79 20.05
CA THR A 108 -1.73 -13.12 18.69
C THR A 108 -3.17 -13.63 18.64
N ARG A 109 -3.62 -14.39 19.65
CA ARG A 109 -5.02 -14.81 19.77
C ARG A 109 -5.97 -13.64 19.94
N ILE A 110 -5.62 -12.68 20.80
CA ILE A 110 -6.46 -11.50 21.01
C ILE A 110 -6.48 -10.63 19.76
N ILE A 111 -5.32 -10.27 19.22
CA ILE A 111 -5.23 -9.31 18.12
C ILE A 111 -5.82 -9.89 16.82
N PHE A 112 -5.60 -11.18 16.54
CA PHE A 112 -6.03 -11.80 15.28
C PHE A 112 -7.29 -12.66 15.38
N GLY A 113 -7.88 -12.81 16.57
CA GLY A 113 -9.10 -13.61 16.77
C GLY A 113 -8.90 -15.11 16.56
N LEU A 114 -7.72 -15.64 16.89
CA LEU A 114 -7.42 -17.08 16.74
C LEU A 114 -7.99 -17.89 17.90
N LYS A 115 -8.50 -19.10 17.62
CA LYS A 115 -9.04 -19.99 18.65
C LYS A 115 -7.90 -20.57 19.50
N ALA A 116 -8.19 -20.85 20.78
CA ALA A 116 -7.17 -21.32 21.74
C ALA A 116 -6.49 -22.65 21.37
N ASN A 117 -7.11 -23.45 20.51
CA ASN A 117 -6.63 -24.78 20.13
C ASN A 117 -6.04 -24.83 18.71
N GLU A 118 -5.97 -23.70 18.01
CA GLU A 118 -5.39 -23.66 16.65
C GLU A 118 -3.85 -23.47 16.77
N PRO A 119 -3.04 -24.41 16.27
CA PRO A 119 -1.58 -24.24 16.28
C PRO A 119 -1.19 -23.10 15.34
N VAL A 120 -0.45 -22.13 15.87
CA VAL A 120 0.05 -20.98 15.10
C VAL A 120 1.51 -21.23 14.77
N THR A 121 1.76 -21.63 13.53
CA THR A 121 3.13 -21.75 13.02
C THR A 121 3.77 -20.38 12.84
N LEU A 122 5.10 -20.29 13.00
CA LEU A 122 5.85 -19.04 12.79
C LEU A 122 5.57 -18.43 11.40
N GLN A 123 5.43 -19.28 10.38
CA GLN A 123 5.10 -18.88 9.01
C GLN A 123 3.75 -18.15 8.94
N THR A 124 2.74 -18.71 9.60
CA THR A 124 1.40 -18.14 9.67
C THR A 124 1.43 -16.80 10.40
N LEU A 125 2.19 -16.71 11.50
CA LEU A 125 2.36 -15.48 12.27
C LEU A 125 3.00 -14.35 11.44
N ILE A 126 4.04 -14.64 10.65
CA ILE A 126 4.66 -13.66 9.74
C ILE A 126 3.64 -13.13 8.72
N ILE A 127 2.83 -14.02 8.15
CA ILE A 127 1.79 -13.65 7.19
C ILE A 127 0.71 -12.79 7.87
N PHE A 128 0.27 -13.14 9.07
CA PHE A 128 -0.68 -12.34 9.86
C PHE A 128 -0.18 -10.92 10.11
N VAL A 129 1.08 -10.77 10.53
CA VAL A 129 1.69 -9.45 10.78
C VAL A 129 1.81 -8.64 9.48
N ALA A 130 2.28 -9.26 8.39
CA ALA A 130 2.38 -8.60 7.09
C ALA A 130 1.00 -8.12 6.59
N LEU A 131 -0.02 -8.96 6.75
CA LEU A 131 -1.37 -8.66 6.31
C LEU A 131 -2.03 -7.57 7.17
N TRP A 132 -1.76 -7.57 8.47
CA TRP A 132 -2.18 -6.51 9.39
C TRP A 132 -1.59 -5.16 8.98
N LEU A 133 -0.28 -5.10 8.70
CA LEU A 133 0.39 -3.88 8.24
C LEU A 133 -0.19 -3.37 6.92
N ILE A 134 -0.44 -4.26 5.97
CA ILE A 134 -1.02 -3.90 4.68
C ILE A 134 -2.45 -3.40 4.83
N THR A 135 -3.25 -4.07 5.66
CA THR A 135 -4.62 -3.63 5.98
C THR A 135 -4.60 -2.25 6.61
N LEU A 136 -3.70 -2.00 7.56
CA LEU A 136 -3.52 -0.69 8.18
C LEU A 136 -3.21 0.39 7.14
N LEU A 137 -2.28 0.11 6.22
CA LEU A 137 -1.92 1.05 5.15
C LEU A 137 -3.08 1.30 4.19
N LEU A 138 -3.89 0.28 3.88
CA LEU A 138 -5.07 0.41 3.03
C LEU A 138 -6.15 1.26 3.71
N VAL A 139 -6.52 0.92 4.95
CA VAL A 139 -7.48 1.67 5.76
C VAL A 139 -7.04 3.13 5.89
N LYS A 140 -5.79 3.37 6.23
CA LYS A 140 -5.22 4.72 6.32
C LYS A 140 -5.30 5.46 4.98
N SER A 141 -5.00 4.78 3.87
CA SER A 141 -5.12 5.37 2.53
C SER A 141 -6.54 5.75 2.19
N VAL A 142 -7.54 4.96 2.61
CA VAL A 142 -8.98 5.25 2.43
C VAL A 142 -9.43 6.39 3.34
N LEU A 143 -9.00 6.42 4.60
CA LEU A 143 -9.33 7.49 5.54
C LEU A 143 -8.82 8.86 5.08
N GLU A 144 -7.69 8.93 4.39
CA GLU A 144 -7.21 10.16 3.75
C GLU A 144 -8.16 10.69 2.66
N PHE A 145 -9.10 9.90 2.14
CA PHE A 145 -10.15 10.38 1.23
C PHE A 145 -11.36 10.96 1.96
N ALA A 146 -11.51 10.67 3.27
CA ALA A 146 -12.64 11.14 4.03
C ALA A 146 -12.41 12.61 4.44
N PRO A 147 -13.30 13.54 4.07
CA PRO A 147 -13.11 14.97 4.37
C PRO A 147 -13.06 15.25 5.88
N MET A 148 -13.70 14.40 6.70
CA MET A 148 -13.78 14.57 8.16
C MET A 148 -12.47 14.22 8.90
N VAL A 149 -11.63 13.37 8.32
CA VAL A 149 -10.42 12.86 8.99
C VAL A 149 -9.19 13.70 8.65
N GLY A 150 -9.11 14.18 7.41
CA GLY A 150 -7.99 14.97 6.90
C GLY A 150 -6.69 14.16 6.75
N GLU A 151 -5.61 14.86 6.42
CA GLU A 151 -4.27 14.26 6.30
C GLU A 151 -3.51 14.31 7.66
N GLY A 152 -2.60 13.35 7.88
CA GLY A 152 -1.63 13.40 9.00
C GLY A 152 -1.86 12.39 10.13
N ALA A 153 -1.57 12.80 11.37
CA ALA A 153 -1.52 11.90 12.53
C ALA A 153 -2.91 11.37 12.95
N LYS A 154 -3.98 12.15 12.77
CA LYS A 154 -5.36 11.71 13.06
C LYS A 154 -5.77 10.51 12.20
N ALA A 155 -5.45 10.54 10.90
CA ALA A 155 -5.72 9.43 9.99
C ALA A 155 -4.98 8.15 10.40
N TRP A 156 -3.76 8.28 10.93
CA TRP A 156 -3.02 7.14 11.47
C TRP A 156 -3.69 6.57 12.71
N LEU A 157 -4.07 7.41 13.68
CA LEU A 157 -4.70 6.96 14.92
C LEU A 157 -6.04 6.26 14.64
N ILE A 158 -6.90 6.86 13.83
CA ILE A 158 -8.17 6.25 13.42
C ILE A 158 -7.92 4.98 12.60
N GLY A 159 -6.93 4.98 11.72
CA GLY A 159 -6.55 3.80 10.94
C GLY A 159 -6.14 2.61 11.82
N ILE A 160 -5.36 2.86 12.88
CA ILE A 160 -4.99 1.84 13.85
C ILE A 160 -6.23 1.29 14.55
N ILE A 161 -7.12 2.15 15.05
CA ILE A 161 -8.35 1.74 15.73
C ILE A 161 -9.22 0.89 14.81
N VAL A 162 -9.49 1.34 13.59
CA VAL A 162 -10.31 0.62 12.62
C VAL A 162 -9.67 -0.71 12.23
N THR A 163 -8.35 -0.75 12.03
CA THR A 163 -7.64 -2.00 11.70
C THR A 163 -7.68 -2.98 12.87
N LEU A 164 -7.57 -2.50 14.11
CA LEU A 164 -7.73 -3.32 15.30
C LEU A 164 -9.14 -3.91 15.39
N LEU A 165 -10.18 -3.11 15.11
CA LEU A 165 -11.57 -3.59 15.06
C LEU A 165 -11.77 -4.67 13.98
N ILE A 166 -11.20 -4.47 12.79
CA ILE A 166 -11.24 -5.47 11.71
C ILE A 166 -10.50 -6.76 12.13
N ALA A 167 -9.38 -6.62 12.83
CA ALA A 167 -8.59 -7.74 13.33
C ALA A 167 -9.36 -8.54 14.39
N LEU A 168 -9.96 -7.85 15.36
CA LEU A 168 -10.82 -8.44 16.39
C LEU A 168 -12.06 -9.13 15.82
N ALA A 169 -12.64 -8.57 14.74
CA ALA A 169 -13.73 -9.20 14.00
C ALA A 169 -13.31 -10.47 13.22
N GLY A 170 -12.02 -10.81 13.19
CA GLY A 170 -11.49 -11.95 12.45
C GLY A 170 -11.35 -11.70 10.94
N GLY A 171 -11.46 -10.44 10.48
CA GLY A 171 -11.32 -10.09 9.06
C GLY A 171 -9.95 -10.46 8.50
N ILE A 172 -8.90 -10.34 9.31
CA ILE A 172 -7.53 -10.72 8.92
C ILE A 172 -7.42 -12.24 8.75
N LYS A 173 -8.04 -13.04 9.63
CA LYS A 173 -8.05 -14.51 9.50
C LYS A 173 -8.70 -14.95 8.19
N LEU A 174 -9.82 -14.32 7.81
CA LEU A 174 -10.48 -14.58 6.52
C LEU A 174 -9.58 -14.24 5.33
N LEU A 175 -8.89 -13.09 5.36
CA LEU A 175 -7.97 -12.68 4.30
C LEU A 175 -6.76 -13.62 4.18
N VAL A 176 -6.19 -14.07 5.30
CA VAL A 176 -5.11 -15.05 5.33
C VAL A 176 -5.57 -16.37 4.71
N GLY A 177 -6.76 -16.87 5.06
CA GLY A 177 -7.35 -18.07 4.46
C GLY A 177 -7.56 -17.94 2.95
N TRP A 178 -8.01 -16.77 2.49
CA TRP A 178 -8.18 -16.48 1.07
C TRP A 178 -6.84 -16.46 0.30
N ILE A 179 -5.80 -15.84 0.86
CA ILE A 179 -4.45 -15.84 0.27
C ILE A 179 -3.87 -17.25 0.23
N PHE A 180 -4.03 -18.02 1.31
CA PHE A 180 -3.58 -19.40 1.31
C PHE A 180 -4.32 -20.24 0.27
N SER A 181 -5.62 -19.99 0.07
CA SER A 181 -6.41 -20.63 -1.00
C SER A 181 -5.83 -20.33 -2.38
N ILE A 182 -5.50 -19.07 -2.66
CA ILE A 182 -4.82 -18.68 -3.90
C ILE A 182 -3.46 -19.34 -4.02
N SER A 183 -2.69 -19.43 -2.94
CA SER A 183 -1.38 -20.09 -2.95
C SER A 183 -1.50 -21.59 -3.28
N MET A 184 -2.58 -22.25 -2.87
CA MET A 184 -2.83 -23.67 -3.18
C MET A 184 -3.19 -23.90 -4.64
N PHE A 185 -3.80 -22.92 -5.32
CA PHE A 185 -4.00 -23.00 -6.78
C PHE A 185 -2.67 -23.10 -7.55
N PHE A 186 -1.57 -22.61 -6.98
CA PHE A 186 -0.22 -22.82 -7.51
C PHE A 186 0.38 -24.16 -7.06
N GLY A 187 -0.44 -25.23 -7.02
CA GLY A 187 -0.14 -26.56 -6.44
C GLY A 187 1.15 -27.24 -6.90
N LEU A 188 1.81 -26.72 -7.94
CA LEU A 188 3.19 -27.07 -8.31
C LEU A 188 4.24 -26.83 -7.20
N LEU A 189 3.88 -26.16 -6.10
CA LEU A 189 4.80 -25.77 -5.02
C LEU A 189 4.61 -26.49 -3.68
N GLU A 190 3.79 -27.54 -3.58
CA GLU A 190 3.53 -28.24 -2.31
C GLU A 190 4.79 -28.72 -1.58
N GLY A 191 5.86 -29.05 -2.31
CA GLY A 191 7.13 -29.51 -1.70
C GLY A 191 8.04 -28.41 -1.16
N TRP A 192 7.76 -27.12 -1.41
CA TRP A 192 8.66 -26.01 -1.07
C TRP A 192 7.96 -25.00 -0.15
N GLY A 193 7.85 -25.35 1.14
CA GLY A 193 7.19 -24.51 2.15
C GLY A 193 7.69 -23.06 2.19
N LEU A 194 9.00 -22.84 2.07
CA LEU A 194 9.61 -21.50 2.03
C LEU A 194 9.21 -20.70 0.79
N VAL A 195 9.21 -21.34 -0.38
CA VAL A 195 8.88 -20.67 -1.65
C VAL A 195 7.41 -20.25 -1.65
N ARG A 196 6.52 -21.05 -1.04
CA ARG A 196 5.11 -20.68 -0.86
C ARG A 196 4.94 -19.37 -0.09
N ILE A 197 5.72 -19.16 0.97
CA ILE A 197 5.69 -17.90 1.76
C ILE A 197 6.13 -16.73 0.89
N VAL A 198 7.24 -16.88 0.16
CA VAL A 198 7.79 -15.84 -0.72
C VAL A 198 6.78 -15.48 -1.82
N ILE A 199 6.18 -16.47 -2.48
CA ILE A 199 5.14 -16.24 -3.49
C ILE A 199 3.92 -15.55 -2.87
N SER A 200 3.47 -15.98 -1.69
CA SER A 200 2.33 -15.35 -1.01
C SER A 200 2.60 -13.88 -0.70
N LEU A 201 3.82 -13.54 -0.26
CA LEU A 201 4.28 -12.16 -0.06
C LEU A 201 4.30 -11.37 -1.37
N ILE A 202 4.78 -11.96 -2.47
CA ILE A 202 4.79 -11.31 -3.79
C ILE A 202 3.37 -11.03 -4.27
N VAL A 203 2.46 -12.01 -4.17
CA VAL A 203 1.04 -11.85 -4.52
C VAL A 203 0.40 -10.74 -3.68
N LEU A 204 0.63 -10.77 -2.37
CA LEU A 204 0.12 -9.77 -1.44
C LEU A 204 0.65 -8.35 -1.76
N ALA A 205 1.93 -8.22 -2.08
CA ALA A 205 2.52 -6.96 -2.53
C ALA A 205 1.92 -6.49 -3.88
N GLY A 206 1.65 -7.41 -4.79
CA GLY A 206 0.98 -7.14 -6.06
C GLY A 206 -0.45 -6.60 -5.88
N VAL A 207 -1.25 -7.25 -5.02
CA VAL A 207 -2.61 -6.80 -4.66
C VAL A 207 -2.56 -5.41 -4.03
N TYR A 208 -1.68 -5.20 -3.05
CA TYR A 208 -1.49 -3.88 -2.43
C TYR A 208 -1.13 -2.81 -3.47
N TYR A 209 -0.21 -3.13 -4.40
CA TYR A 209 0.17 -2.22 -5.47
C TYR A 209 -1.04 -1.84 -6.35
N LEU A 210 -1.83 -2.82 -6.79
CA LEU A 210 -3.03 -2.57 -7.60
C LEU A 210 -4.03 -1.67 -6.89
N ILE A 211 -4.35 -1.97 -5.62
CA ILE A 211 -5.27 -1.15 -4.84
C ILE A 211 -4.72 0.27 -4.65
N SER A 212 -3.44 0.41 -4.32
CA SER A 212 -2.82 1.73 -4.14
C SER A 212 -2.85 2.58 -5.43
N LYS A 213 -2.70 1.94 -6.59
CA LYS A 213 -2.78 2.58 -7.91
C LYS A 213 -4.22 3.00 -8.20
N PHE A 214 -5.19 2.13 -7.93
CA PHE A 214 -6.61 2.43 -8.07
C PHE A 214 -7.04 3.61 -7.17
N LEU A 215 -6.59 3.63 -5.92
CA LEU A 215 -6.82 4.77 -5.02
C LEU A 215 -6.24 6.06 -5.59
N LYS A 216 -5.00 6.07 -6.08
CA LYS A 216 -4.40 7.26 -6.71
C LYS A 216 -5.21 7.76 -7.92
N PHE A 217 -5.72 6.83 -8.73
CA PHE A 217 -6.59 7.17 -9.85
C PHE A 217 -7.88 7.87 -9.39
N MET A 218 -8.52 7.37 -8.34
CA MET A 218 -9.70 8.01 -7.73
C MET A 218 -9.37 9.39 -7.14
N LYS A 219 -8.19 9.54 -6.52
CA LYS A 219 -7.68 10.81 -5.97
C LYS A 219 -7.52 11.87 -7.07
N ALA A 220 -7.04 11.46 -8.24
CA ALA A 220 -6.90 12.35 -9.39
C ALA A 220 -8.26 12.83 -9.91
N ARG A 221 -9.24 11.93 -10.04
CA ARG A 221 -10.60 12.27 -10.49
C ARG A 221 -11.29 13.28 -9.57
N ARG A 222 -11.20 13.09 -8.25
CA ARG A 222 -11.78 14.04 -7.28
C ARG A 222 -11.20 15.44 -7.35
N LYS A 223 -9.92 15.59 -7.67
CA LYS A 223 -9.30 16.92 -7.81
C LYS A 223 -9.84 17.68 -9.02
N VAL A 224 -10.15 16.96 -10.10
CA VAL A 224 -10.77 17.55 -11.29
C VAL A 224 -12.19 17.99 -10.96
N GLU A 225 -12.97 17.13 -10.32
CA GLU A 225 -14.35 17.44 -9.91
C GLU A 225 -14.43 18.62 -8.91
N GLN A 226 -13.50 18.69 -7.96
CA GLN A 226 -13.39 19.85 -7.06
C GLN A 226 -13.02 21.14 -7.77
N ALA A 227 -12.17 21.08 -8.82
CA ALA A 227 -11.82 22.25 -9.61
C ALA A 227 -12.98 22.69 -10.51
N GLU A 228 -13.77 21.74 -11.03
CA GLU A 228 -14.98 22.02 -11.80
C GLU A 228 -16.03 22.71 -10.94
N HIS A 229 -16.35 22.17 -9.76
CA HIS A 229 -17.31 22.82 -8.84
C HIS A 229 -16.86 24.21 -8.38
N ALA A 230 -15.57 24.39 -8.08
CA ALA A 230 -15.05 25.72 -7.75
C ALA A 230 -15.17 26.71 -8.94
N GLY A 231 -15.05 26.21 -10.17
CA GLY A 231 -15.26 26.98 -11.40
C GLY A 231 -16.73 27.33 -11.63
N GLU A 232 -17.64 26.39 -11.40
CA GLU A 232 -19.10 26.59 -11.48
C GLU A 232 -19.56 27.64 -10.45
N ASP A 233 -19.12 27.53 -9.20
CA ASP A 233 -19.45 28.48 -8.14
C ASP A 233 -18.95 29.88 -8.47
N ALA A 234 -17.69 30.01 -8.94
CA ALA A 234 -17.13 31.29 -9.36
C ALA A 234 -17.89 31.88 -10.56
N GLY A 235 -18.29 31.04 -11.51
CA GLY A 235 -19.10 31.43 -12.67
C GLY A 235 -20.48 31.92 -12.28
N PHE A 236 -21.15 31.20 -11.38
CA PHE A 236 -22.47 31.54 -10.85
C PHE A 236 -22.44 32.88 -10.08
N VAL A 237 -21.47 33.07 -9.19
CA VAL A 237 -21.28 34.32 -8.45
C VAL A 237 -21.01 35.50 -9.40
N SER A 238 -20.20 35.30 -10.45
CA SER A 238 -19.95 36.33 -11.46
C SER A 238 -21.21 36.69 -12.25
N ALA A 239 -22.03 35.70 -12.61
CA ALA A 239 -23.29 35.91 -13.30
C ALA A 239 -24.31 36.67 -12.43
N MET A 240 -24.46 36.28 -11.16
CA MET A 240 -25.32 36.98 -10.20
C MET A 240 -24.86 38.41 -9.94
N GLY A 241 -23.55 38.66 -9.83
CA GLY A 241 -23.02 40.02 -9.68
C GLY A 241 -23.37 40.92 -10.88
N LYS A 242 -23.37 40.37 -12.10
CA LYS A 242 -23.77 41.11 -13.31
C LYS A 242 -25.26 41.40 -13.34
N THR A 243 -26.12 40.47 -12.94
CA THR A 243 -27.57 40.71 -12.90
C THR A 243 -27.94 41.72 -11.81
N ALA A 244 -27.33 41.62 -10.62
CA ALA A 244 -27.52 42.57 -9.53
C ALA A 244 -27.10 44.00 -9.92
N ARG A 245 -25.97 44.15 -10.63
CA ARG A 245 -25.54 45.46 -11.13
C ARG A 245 -26.51 46.03 -12.15
N LYS A 246 -27.04 45.21 -13.07
CA LYS A 246 -28.03 45.64 -14.06
C LYS A 246 -29.36 46.06 -13.46
N SER A 247 -29.76 45.49 -12.30
CA SER A 247 -30.99 45.90 -11.61
C SER A 247 -30.86 47.20 -10.81
N MET A 248 -29.65 47.73 -10.64
CA MET A 248 -29.40 48.99 -9.94
C MET A 248 -29.25 50.20 -10.88
N GLU A 249 -29.18 49.96 -12.20
CA GLU A 249 -29.19 51.00 -13.25
C GLU A 249 -30.62 51.23 -13.75
#